data_AF-A0AAA9ZP94-F1
#
_entry.id   AF-A0AAA9ZP94-F1
#
_cell.length_a   1.000
_cell.length_b   1.000
_cell.length_c   1.000
_cell.angle_alpha   90.00
_cell.angle_beta   90.00
_cell.angle_gamma   90.00
#
_symmetry.space_group_name_H-M   'P 1'
#
loop_
_entity.id
_entity.type
_entity.pdbx_description
1 polymer ?
#
loop_
_entity_poly.entity_id
_entity_poly.type
_entity_poly.pdbx_seq_one_letter_code
_entity_poly.pdbx_strand_id
1 'polypeptide(L)' 'MIDGYSYCKHYQTGAKIIWRCSMANTRKCRAKICTTANNEEVKYNFVSHNHPPKWF' A
#
# COMPACT_ATOMS: atom_id res chain seq x y z
N MET A 1 9.06 -0.22 -1.67
CA MET A 1 8.66 -0.77 -0.35
C MET A 1 8.43 0.41 0.56
N ILE A 2 7.41 0.38 1.41
CA ILE A 2 7.12 1.50 2.32
C ILE A 2 6.91 0.91 3.70
N ASP A 3 7.67 1.40 4.69
CA ASP A 3 7.58 0.94 6.08
C ASP A 3 7.84 -0.59 6.25
N GLY A 4 8.69 -1.18 5.41
CA GLY A 4 8.92 -2.64 5.42
C GLY A 4 7.77 -3.49 4.86
N TYR A 5 6.77 -2.84 4.26
CA TYR A 5 5.66 -3.50 3.58
C TYR A 5 5.74 -3.31 2.05
N SER A 6 5.43 -4.37 1.32
CA SER A 6 5.31 -4.35 -0.13
C SER A 6 3.87 -4.05 -0.53
N TYR A 7 3.72 -3.19 -1.54
CA TYR A 7 2.41 -2.80 -2.08
C TYR A 7 2.40 -3.03 -3.58
N CYS A 8 1.27 -3.52 -4.09
CA CYS A 8 1.02 -3.69 -5.52
C CYS A 8 0.03 -2.63 -6.00
N LYS A 9 0.23 -2.13 -7.22
CA LYS A 9 -0.67 -1.16 -7.86
C LYS A 9 -2.05 -1.79 -7.98
N HIS A 10 -3.06 -1.11 -7.45
CA HIS A 10 -4.45 -1.55 -7.57
C HIS A 10 -5.11 -0.83 -8.74
N TYR A 11 -5.28 0.49 -8.64
CA TYR A 11 -5.84 1.32 -9.70
C TYR A 11 -5.32 2.75 -9.56
N GLN A 12 -5.40 3.50 -10.65
CA GLN A 12 -5.03 4.90 -10.68
C GLN A 12 -6.28 5.73 -10.95
N THR A 13 -6.45 6.81 -10.19
CA THR A 13 -7.55 7.77 -10.32
C THR A 13 -6.96 9.17 -10.45
N GLY A 14 -7.00 9.71 -11.67
CA GLY A 14 -6.38 11.00 -12.01
C GLY A 14 -4.90 11.04 -11.62
N ALA A 15 -4.56 11.98 -10.73
CA ALA A 15 -3.22 12.18 -10.20
C ALA A 15 -2.90 11.30 -8.96
N LYS A 16 -3.76 10.36 -8.59
CA LYS A 16 -3.57 9.49 -7.42
C LYS A 16 -3.49 8.03 -7.83
N ILE A 17 -2.50 7.32 -7.33
CA ILE A 17 -2.32 5.89 -7.54
C ILE A 17 -2.64 5.18 -6.23
N ILE A 18 -3.63 4.29 -6.26
CA ILE A 18 -4.00 3.47 -5.13
C ILE A 18 -3.21 2.15 -5.20
N TRP A 19 -2.54 1.83 -4.11
CA TRP A 19 -1.81 0.58 -3.93
C TRP A 19 -2.42 -0.21 -2.78
N ARG A 20 -2.46 -1.53 -2.94
CA ARG A 20 -2.87 -2.49 -1.91
C ARG A 20 -1.66 -3.23 -1.40
N CYS A 21 -1.65 -3.62 -0.13
CA CYS A 21 -0.59 -4.49 0.38
C CYS A 21 -0.49 -5.76 -0.48
N SER A 22 0.73 -6.20 -0.81
CA SER A 22 0.96 -7.44 -1.57
C SER A 22 0.46 -8.68 -0.81
N MET A 23 0.45 -8.61 0.52
CA MET A 23 -0.09 -9.66 1.41
C MET A 23 -1.62 -9.58 1.57
N ALA A 24 -2.30 -8.73 0.80
CA ALA A 24 -3.76 -8.71 0.75
C ALA A 24 -4.36 -10.03 0.27
N ASN A 25 -3.68 -10.76 -0.63
CA ASN A 25 -4.16 -12.06 -1.08
C ASN A 25 -3.78 -13.18 -0.10
N THR A 26 -2.53 -13.22 0.35
CA THR A 26 -2.00 -14.29 1.21
C THR A 26 -2.49 -14.20 2.66
N ARG A 27 -2.53 -13.00 3.24
CA ARG A 27 -2.86 -12.77 4.66
C ARG A 27 -4.12 -11.95 4.86
N LYS A 28 -4.91 -11.75 3.80
CA LYS A 28 -6.12 -10.91 3.82
C LYS A 28 -5.86 -9.49 4.36
N CYS A 29 -4.63 -8.98 4.19
CA CYS A 29 -4.26 -7.64 4.64
C CYS A 29 -5.09 -6.57 3.90
N ARG A 30 -5.77 -5.72 4.65
CA ARG A 30 -6.63 -4.65 4.10
C ARG A 30 -5.92 -3.30 4.04
N ALA A 31 -4.63 -3.26 4.37
CA ALA A 31 -3.82 -2.05 4.27
C ALA A 31 -3.72 -1.58 2.82
N LYS A 32 -3.90 -0.27 2.65
CA LYS A 32 -3.87 0.42 1.36
C LYS A 32 -3.09 1.72 1.53
N ILE A 33 -2.44 2.14 0.47
CA ILE A 33 -1.78 3.43 0.40
C ILE A 33 -2.23 4.14 -0.87
N CYS A 34 -2.21 5.45 -0.85
CA CYS A 34 -2.45 6.29 -2.00
C CYS A 34 -1.20 7.13 -2.22
N THR A 35 -0.61 7.06 -3.41
CA THR A 35 0.49 7.94 -3.79
C THR A 35 0.01 8.97 -4.80
N THR A 36 0.52 10.18 -4.77
CA THR A 36 0.29 11.16 -5.85
C THR A 36 1.17 10.81 -7.06
N ALA A 37 0.81 11.25 -8.26
CA ALA A 37 1.53 10.95 -9.51
C ALA A 37 2.98 11.46 -9.51
N ASN A 38 3.27 12.51 -8.75
CA ASN A 38 4.64 12.99 -8.52
C ASN A 38 5.42 12.14 -7.50
N ASN A 39 4.78 11.13 -6.90
CA ASN A 39 5.37 10.24 -5.91
C ASN A 39 5.84 10.94 -4.61
N GLU A 40 5.38 12.17 -4.37
CA GLU A 40 5.80 13.04 -3.25
C GLU A 40 5.01 12.81 -1.96
N GLU A 41 3.73 12.46 -2.08
CA GLU A 41 2.87 12.20 -0.92
C GLU A 41 2.34 10.77 -0.95
N VAL A 42 2.74 9.98 0.05
CA VAL A 42 2.16 8.67 0.35
C VAL A 42 1.17 8.87 1.49
N LYS A 43 -0.13 8.82 1.17
CA LYS A 43 -1.18 8.77 2.18
C LYS A 43 -1.45 7.33 2.56
N TYR A 44 -1.14 6.97 3.80
CA TYR A 44 -1.50 5.69 4.38
C TYR A 44 -2.99 5.69 4.70
N ASN A 45 -3.71 4.66 4.27
CA ASN A 45 -5.08 4.46 4.72
C ASN A 45 -5.06 3.99 6.18
N PHE A 46 -6.04 4.40 6.98
CA PHE A 46 -6.21 4.11 8.43
C PHE A 46 -6.25 2.62 8.83
N VAL A 47 -6.08 1.69 7.89
CA VAL A 47 -6.14 0.26 8.18
C VAL A 47 -4.73 -0.25 8.43
N SER A 48 -4.46 -0.60 9.69
CA SER A 48 -3.22 -1.22 10.12
C SER A 48 -2.99 -2.56 9.42
N HIS A 49 -1.72 -2.90 9.17
CA HIS A 49 -1.35 -4.22 8.67
C HIS A 49 -1.67 -5.28 9.73
N ASN A 50 -2.26 -6.39 9.30
CA ASN A 50 -2.54 -7.54 10.18
C ASN A 50 -1.40 -8.59 10.13
N HIS A 51 -0.18 -8.15 9.84
CA HIS A 51 0.97 -9.03 9.74
C HIS A 51 2.24 -8.22 9.96
N PRO A 52 3.34 -8.87 10.39
CA PRO A 52 4.63 -8.21 10.50
C PRO A 52 5.13 -7.73 9.13
N PRO A 53 5.96 -6.68 9.10
CA PRO A 53 6.65 -6.27 7.88
C PRO A 53 7.53 -7.42 7.42
N LYS A 54 7.56 -7.65 6.10
CA LYS A 54 8.41 -8.70 5.54
C LYS A 54 9.78 -8.05 5.30
N TRP A 55 10.59 -7.96 6.36
CA TRP A 55 12.01 -7.63 6.23
C TRP A 55 12.66 -8.73 5.39
N PHE A 56 12.97 -8.41 4.14
CA PHE A 56 13.83 -9.19 3.26
C PHE A 56 14.53 -8.24 2.30
#